data_AF-A0AB74M8K9-F1
#
_entry.id   AF-A0AB74M8K9-F1
#
_cell.length_a   1.000
_cell.length_b   1.000
_cell.length_c   1.000
_cell.angle_alpha   90.00
_cell.angle_beta   90.00
_cell.angle_gamma   90.00
#
_symmetry.space_group_name_H-M   'P 1'
#
loop_
_entity.id
_entity.type
_entity.pdbx_description
1 polymer ?
#
loop_
_entity_poly.entity_id
_entity_poly.type
_entity_poly.pdbx_seq_one_letter_code
_entity_poly.pdbx_strand_id
1 'polypeptide(L)'
;WDVELREIPMRPGQLFMDPKRMIEACDENTIGVVPTFGVTYTGNYEFPQPLHDALDKFQADTGIDIDMHIDAASGGFLAPFVAPDIVWDFRLPRVKSISASGH
;
A
#
# COMPACT_ATOMS: atom_id res chain seq x y z
N TRP A 1 12.86 -6.25 -18.94
CA TRP A 1 12.97 -6.02 -17.50
C TRP A 1 12.22 -7.13 -16.83
N ASP A 2 12.87 -7.84 -15.93
CA ASP A 2 12.23 -8.83 -15.05
C ASP A 2 12.14 -8.19 -13.67
N VAL A 3 10.93 -8.01 -13.15
CA VAL A 3 10.68 -7.44 -11.82
C VAL A 3 10.35 -8.58 -10.88
N GLU A 4 11.07 -8.67 -9.77
CA GLU A 4 10.80 -9.66 -8.71
C GLU A 4 9.49 -9.28 -7.97
N LEU A 5 8.56 -10.21 -7.86
CA LEU A 5 7.37 -10.04 -7.02
C LEU A 5 7.66 -10.56 -5.60
N ARG A 6 7.69 -9.66 -4.63
CA ARG A 6 7.82 -9.99 -3.21
C ARG A 6 6.47 -9.89 -2.52
N GLU A 7 5.80 -11.02 -2.35
CA GLU A 7 4.48 -11.08 -1.73
C GLU A 7 4.57 -11.11 -0.21
N ILE A 8 3.62 -10.45 0.46
CA ILE A 8 3.43 -10.56 1.91
C ILE A 8 2.31 -11.59 2.19
N PRO A 9 2.63 -12.81 2.66
CA PRO A 9 1.65 -13.89 2.72
C PRO A 9 0.53 -13.63 3.74
N MET A 10 -0.71 -13.96 3.38
CA MET A 10 -1.83 -13.97 4.34
C MET A 10 -1.66 -15.07 5.38
N ARG A 11 -2.13 -14.82 6.61
CA ARG A 11 -2.12 -15.78 7.73
C ARG A 11 -3.44 -15.71 8.49
N PRO A 12 -3.84 -16.76 9.23
CA PRO A 12 -5.01 -16.68 10.12
C PRO A 12 -4.94 -15.45 11.04
N GLY A 13 -5.95 -14.59 10.98
CA GLY A 13 -6.00 -13.33 11.75
C GLY A 13 -5.21 -12.15 11.14
N GLN A 14 -4.53 -12.35 10.01
CA GLN A 14 -3.71 -11.34 9.35
C GLN A 14 -3.86 -11.47 7.82
N LEU A 15 -4.94 -10.91 7.31
CA LEU A 15 -5.43 -11.12 5.93
C LEU A 15 -5.04 -10.02 4.94
N PHE A 16 -4.15 -9.12 5.34
CA PHE A 16 -3.70 -7.98 4.56
C PHE A 16 -2.26 -7.61 4.95
N MET A 17 -1.57 -6.87 4.10
CA MET A 17 -0.23 -6.35 4.33
C MET A 17 -0.22 -5.38 5.52
N ASP A 18 0.79 -5.50 6.38
CA ASP A 18 1.03 -4.56 7.48
C ASP A 18 2.41 -3.93 7.37
N PRO A 19 2.64 -2.77 8.03
CA PRO A 19 3.86 -2.01 7.87
C PRO A 19 5.14 -2.79 8.23
N LYS A 20 5.09 -3.67 9.24
CA LYS A 20 6.28 -4.40 9.68
C LYS A 20 6.73 -5.38 8.60
N ARG A 21 5.83 -6.24 8.11
CA ARG A 21 6.17 -7.23 7.09
C ARG A 21 6.48 -6.59 5.74
N MET A 22 5.83 -5.47 5.41
CA MET A 22 6.16 -4.68 4.22
C MET A 22 7.63 -4.22 4.26
N ILE A 23 8.08 -3.62 5.37
CA ILE A 23 9.46 -3.16 5.50
C ILE A 23 10.45 -4.33 5.50
N GLU A 24 10.12 -5.45 6.13
CA GLU A 24 10.97 -6.67 6.09
C GLU A 24 11.21 -7.19 4.65
N ALA A 25 10.35 -6.85 3.69
CA ALA A 25 10.49 -7.22 2.28
C ALA A 25 11.14 -6.12 1.40
N CYS A 26 11.36 -4.92 1.94
CA CYS A 26 11.94 -3.78 1.22
C CYS A 26 13.48 -3.81 1.30
N ASP A 27 14.12 -3.46 0.18
CA ASP A 27 15.58 -3.31 0.03
C ASP A 27 15.90 -2.25 -1.04
N GLU A 28 17.18 -2.08 -1.37
CA GLU A 28 17.66 -1.10 -2.36
C GLU A 28 17.18 -1.36 -3.80
N ASN A 29 16.64 -2.56 -4.10
CA ASN A 29 16.12 -2.92 -5.41
C ASN A 29 14.59 -2.78 -5.48
N THR A 30 13.95 -2.38 -4.39
CA THR A 30 12.50 -2.23 -4.32
C THR A 30 12.06 -0.97 -5.07
N ILE A 31 11.33 -1.15 -6.17
CA ILE A 31 10.89 -0.04 -7.03
C ILE A 31 9.59 0.62 -6.56
N GLY A 32 8.85 -0.02 -5.65
CA GLY A 32 7.60 0.51 -5.12
C GLY A 32 6.85 -0.52 -4.28
N VAL A 33 5.94 -0.02 -3.45
CA VAL A 33 4.99 -0.83 -2.66
C VAL A 33 3.59 -0.66 -3.22
N VAL A 34 2.83 -1.76 -3.28
CA VAL A 34 1.48 -1.78 -3.84
C VAL A 34 0.47 -2.25 -2.79
N PRO A 35 -0.10 -1.36 -1.97
CA PRO A 35 -1.23 -1.72 -1.12
C PRO A 35 -2.52 -1.84 -1.94
N THR A 36 -3.29 -2.88 -1.64
CA THR A 36 -4.64 -3.08 -2.20
C THR A 36 -5.69 -2.44 -1.30
N PHE A 37 -6.23 -1.31 -1.76
CA PHE A 37 -7.29 -0.58 -1.08
C PHE A 37 -8.65 -1.16 -1.47
N GLY A 38 -8.95 -2.34 -0.92
CA GLY A 38 -10.14 -3.14 -1.22
C GLY A 38 -9.75 -4.52 -1.75
N VAL A 39 -9.13 -5.33 -0.88
CA VAL A 39 -8.61 -6.67 -1.20
C VAL A 39 -9.72 -7.57 -1.74
N THR A 40 -9.55 -8.10 -2.96
CA THR A 40 -10.58 -8.89 -3.68
C THR A 40 -11.19 -10.03 -2.85
N TYR A 41 -10.37 -10.73 -2.06
CA TYR A 41 -10.80 -11.93 -1.35
C TYR A 41 -11.47 -11.67 0.00
N THR A 42 -11.24 -10.50 0.60
CA THR A 42 -11.64 -10.22 1.99
C THR A 42 -12.43 -8.92 2.14
N GLY A 43 -12.36 -8.03 1.16
CA GLY A 43 -12.93 -6.68 1.21
C GLY A 43 -12.17 -5.73 2.14
N ASN A 44 -11.08 -6.18 2.78
CA ASN A 44 -10.30 -5.36 3.69
C ASN A 44 -9.60 -4.22 2.96
N TYR A 45 -9.42 -3.10 3.66
CA TYR A 45 -8.51 -2.05 3.24
C TYR A 45 -7.12 -2.31 3.79
N GLU A 46 -6.12 -2.32 2.91
CA GLU A 46 -4.74 -2.04 3.30
C GLU A 46 -4.60 -0.53 3.45
N PHE A 47 -4.68 -0.04 4.68
CA PHE A 47 -4.62 1.39 4.97
C PHE A 47 -3.27 1.97 4.53
N PRO A 48 -3.24 2.92 3.58
CA PRO A 48 -1.96 3.43 3.06
C PRO A 48 -1.19 4.32 4.05
N GLN A 49 -1.86 5.03 4.97
CA GLN A 49 -1.19 5.93 5.92
C GLN A 49 -0.18 5.20 6.84
N PRO A 50 -0.51 4.07 7.52
CA PRO A 50 0.50 3.33 8.28
C PRO A 50 1.69 2.82 7.45
N LEU A 51 1.47 2.48 6.17
CA LEU A 51 2.52 2.02 5.26
C LEU A 51 3.42 3.18 4.84
N HIS A 52 2.81 4.33 4.51
CA HIS A 52 3.48 5.59 4.28
C HIS A 52 4.44 5.95 5.43
N ASP A 53 3.94 5.95 6.66
CA ASP A 53 4.71 6.37 7.84
C ASP A 53 5.88 5.41 8.12
N ALA A 54 5.70 4.12 7.84
CA ALA A 54 6.77 3.14 7.94
C ALA A 54 7.84 3.32 6.86
N LEU A 55 7.46 3.68 5.63
CA LEU A 55 8.41 4.01 4.57
C LEU A 55 9.16 5.31 4.87
N ASP A 56 8.51 6.33 5.46
CA ASP A 56 9.18 7.53 5.95
C ASP A 56 10.26 7.21 6.99
N LYS A 57 9.90 6.35 7.96
CA LYS A 57 10.88 5.89 8.94
C LYS A 57 12.00 5.09 8.30
N PHE A 58 11.68 4.20 7.36
CA PHE A 58 12.66 3.37 6.67
C PHE A 58 13.65 4.20 5.87
N GLN A 59 13.19 5.23 5.14
CA GLN A 59 14.06 6.16 4.44
C GLN A 59 14.94 6.96 5.43
N ALA A 60 14.38 7.42 6.55
CA ALA A 60 15.16 8.13 7.57
C ALA A 60 16.28 7.25 8.17
N ASP A 61 16.02 5.96 8.36
CA ASP A 61 16.95 5.01 8.97
C ASP A 61 18.00 4.48 7.97
N THR A 62 17.65 4.33 6.69
CA THR A 62 18.48 3.62 5.69
C THR A 62 18.94 4.46 4.50
N GLY A 63 18.27 5.59 4.23
CA GLY A 63 18.43 6.39 3.02
C GLY A 63 17.71 5.84 1.79
N ILE A 64 17.05 4.67 1.87
CA ILE A 64 16.32 4.07 0.75
C ILE A 64 14.96 4.75 0.60
N ASP A 65 14.70 5.32 -0.57
CA ASP A 65 13.45 6.05 -0.88
C ASP A 65 12.53 5.20 -1.75
N ILE A 66 11.38 4.79 -1.20
CA ILE A 66 10.42 3.91 -1.86
C ILE A 66 9.05 4.59 -1.88
N ASP A 67 8.45 4.60 -3.07
CA ASP A 67 7.14 5.17 -3.35
C ASP A 67 6.02 4.11 -3.35
N MET A 68 4.76 4.56 -3.34
CA MET A 68 3.57 3.71 -3.35
C MET A 68 2.72 3.90 -4.62
N HIS A 69 2.22 2.77 -5.13
CA HIS A 69 1.08 2.72 -6.06
C HIS A 69 -0.12 2.12 -5.33
N ILE A 70 -1.23 2.85 -5.21
CA ILE A 70 -2.43 2.30 -4.57
C ILE A 70 -3.28 1.57 -5.62
N ASP A 71 -3.43 0.26 -5.45
CA ASP A 71 -4.46 -0.49 -6.18
C ASP A 71 -5.80 -0.28 -5.47
N ALA A 72 -6.58 0.69 -5.95
CA ALA A 72 -7.90 1.02 -5.45
C ALA A 72 -8.98 0.58 -6.45
N ALA A 73 -8.78 -0.54 -7.16
CA ALA A 73 -9.72 -1.06 -8.15
C ALA A 73 -11.19 -1.00 -7.68
N SER A 74 -11.45 -1.45 -6.45
CA SER A 74 -12.77 -1.41 -5.82
C SER A 74 -12.94 -0.25 -4.82
N GLY A 75 -11.96 -0.02 -3.93
CA GLY A 75 -12.09 0.97 -2.87
C GLY A 75 -12.07 2.43 -3.36
N GLY A 76 -11.52 2.69 -4.55
CA GLY A 76 -11.34 4.03 -5.10
C GLY A 76 -12.64 4.77 -5.40
N PHE A 77 -13.70 4.04 -5.74
CA PHE A 77 -15.06 4.60 -5.93
C PHE A 77 -16.02 4.29 -4.76
N LEU A 78 -15.50 3.81 -3.63
CA LEU A 78 -16.28 3.55 -2.42
C LEU A 78 -15.88 4.47 -1.27
N ALA A 79 -14.63 4.39 -0.81
CA ALA A 79 -14.19 5.06 0.40
C ALA A 79 -14.38 6.60 0.39
N PRO A 80 -14.16 7.32 -0.74
CA PRO A 80 -14.42 8.76 -0.77
C PRO A 80 -15.84 9.18 -0.39
N PHE A 81 -16.82 8.29 -0.59
CA PHE A 81 -18.23 8.60 -0.37
C PHE A 81 -18.74 8.11 0.99
N VAL A 82 -18.18 7.02 1.51
CA VAL A 82 -18.68 6.37 2.74
C VAL A 82 -17.72 6.49 3.93
N ALA A 83 -16.45 6.79 3.68
CA ALA A 83 -15.40 6.90 4.69
C ALA A 83 -14.36 7.99 4.31
N PRO A 84 -14.79 9.25 4.12
CA PRO A 84 -13.95 10.34 3.59
C PRO A 84 -12.74 10.69 4.47
N ASP A 85 -12.84 10.39 5.77
CA ASP A 85 -11.79 10.68 6.75
C ASP A 85 -10.59 9.74 6.65
N ILE A 86 -10.71 8.62 5.92
CA ILE A 86 -9.57 7.74 5.66
C ILE A 86 -8.61 8.46 4.73
N VAL A 87 -7.35 8.60 5.16
CA VAL A 87 -6.26 9.14 4.34
C VAL A 87 -5.59 7.99 3.60
N TRP A 88 -5.85 7.88 2.30
CA TRP A 88 -5.39 6.75 1.46
C TRP A 88 -4.86 7.16 0.08
N ASP A 89 -5.13 8.39 -0.34
CA ASP A 89 -4.92 8.88 -1.70
C ASP A 89 -3.71 9.83 -1.79
N PHE A 90 -3.67 10.70 -2.81
CA PHE A 90 -2.63 11.69 -3.05
C PHE A 90 -2.40 12.71 -1.92
N ARG A 91 -3.22 12.70 -0.85
CA ARG A 91 -2.89 13.38 0.40
C ARG A 91 -1.59 12.88 1.03
N LEU A 92 -1.18 11.65 0.71
CA LEU A 92 0.07 11.02 1.15
C LEU A 92 1.19 11.28 0.13
N PRO A 93 2.28 11.98 0.48
CA PRO A 93 3.35 12.34 -0.47
C PRO A 93 4.03 11.17 -1.20
N ARG A 94 4.10 9.98 -0.59
CA ARG A 94 4.65 8.76 -1.22
C ARG A 94 3.70 8.13 -2.24
N VAL A 95 2.41 8.49 -2.27
CA VAL A 95 1.47 7.97 -3.26
C VAL A 95 1.74 8.66 -4.60
N LYS A 96 2.38 7.95 -5.53
CA LYS A 96 2.71 8.49 -6.86
C LYS A 96 1.71 8.13 -7.93
N SER A 97 0.92 7.10 -7.71
CA SER A 97 -0.14 6.68 -8.62
C SER A 97 -1.22 5.90 -7.91
N ILE A 98 -2.43 5.94 -8.47
CA ILE A 98 -3.62 5.23 -7.98
C ILE A 98 -4.33 4.65 -9.21
N SER A 99 -4.77 3.39 -9.13
CA SER A 99 -5.66 2.77 -10.12
C SER A 99 -7.05 2.54 -9.51
N ALA A 100 -8.09 2.59 -10.34
CA ALA A 100 -9.48 2.33 -9.94
C ALA A 100 -10.27 1.78 -11.14
N SER A 101 -11.23 0.89 -10.88
CA SER A 101 -12.10 0.30 -11.90
C SER A 101 -13.50 0.93 -11.81
N GLY A 102 -13.96 1.52 -12.90
CA GLY A 102 -15.29 2.16 -12.95
C GLY A 102 -16.45 1.23 -13.33
N HIS A 103 -16.18 -0.04 -13.67
CA HIS A 103 -17.17 -1.02 -14.14
C HIS A 103 -17.65 -1.93 -13.01
#